data_AF-A0A829H736-F1
#
_entry.id   AF-A0A829H736-F1
#
_cell.length_a   1.000
_cell.length_b   1.000
_cell.length_c   1.000
_cell.angle_alpha   90.00
_cell.angle_beta   90.00
_cell.angle_gamma   90.00
#
_symmetry.space_group_name_H-M   'P 1'
#
loop_
_entity.id
_entity.type
_entity.pdbx_description
1 polymer ?
#
loop_
_entity_poly.entity_id
_entity_poly.type
_entity_poly.pdbx_seq_one_letter_code
_entity_poly.pdbx_strand_id
1 'polypeptide(L)'
;MDKPQIGVVGMAVMGKNLALNIESRGNTVAIFNRTGSKTKAVVEEHPDKKLVPSYKIEDFVASLEKPRRIIMMVKAGAGTDAVIKELLPLLDKGDVLIDGGNT
;
A
#
# COMPACT_ATOMS: atom_id res chain seq x y z
N MET A 1 -16.73 -9.36 -2.18
CA MET A 1 -15.77 -8.87 -1.18
C MET A 1 -15.56 -7.40 -1.46
N ASP A 2 -15.71 -6.56 -0.45
CA ASP A 2 -15.53 -5.11 -0.63
C ASP A 2 -14.07 -4.82 -0.94
N LYS A 3 -13.84 -4.02 -2.00
CA LYS A 3 -12.49 -3.61 -2.37
C LYS A 3 -11.89 -2.74 -1.26
N PRO A 4 -10.60 -2.91 -0.92
CA PRO A 4 -9.93 -2.02 0.02
C PRO A 4 -10.03 -0.56 -0.46
N GLN A 5 -10.42 0.33 0.46
CA GLN A 5 -10.54 1.77 0.18
C GLN A 5 -9.20 2.48 0.28
N ILE A 6 -8.20 1.81 0.84
CA ILE A 6 -6.89 2.36 1.15
C ILE A 6 -5.79 1.31 0.93
N GLY A 7 -4.69 1.77 0.35
CA GLY A 7 -3.50 0.97 0.10
C GLY A 7 -2.27 1.56 0.77
N VAL A 8 -1.35 0.70 1.19
CA VAL A 8 -0.06 1.10 1.76
C VAL A 8 1.07 0.50 0.92
N VAL A 9 1.94 1.37 0.39
CA VAL A 9 3.16 1.00 -0.33
C VAL A 9 4.36 1.12 0.62
N GLY A 10 5.12 0.04 0.77
CA GLY A 10 6.34 -0.02 1.59
C GLY A 10 6.11 -0.80 2.88
N MET A 11 6.59 -2.04 2.93
CA MET A 11 6.40 -2.96 4.08
C MET A 11 7.65 -3.04 4.97
N ALA A 12 8.25 -1.89 5.26
CA ALA A 12 9.18 -1.75 6.38
C ALA A 12 8.38 -1.61 7.70
N VAL A 13 9.07 -1.41 8.82
CA VAL A 13 8.42 -1.33 10.15
C VAL A 13 7.29 -0.30 10.20
N MET A 14 7.53 0.93 9.72
CA MET A 14 6.50 1.98 9.76
C MET A 14 5.30 1.69 8.87
N GLY A 15 5.51 1.29 7.61
CA GLY A 15 4.40 1.00 6.70
C GLY A 15 3.60 -0.24 7.09
N LYS A 16 4.26 -1.29 7.63
CA LYS A 16 3.59 -2.43 8.24
C LYS A 16 2.68 -2.00 9.39
N ASN A 17 3.23 -1.25 10.35
CA ASN A 17 2.48 -0.81 11.52
C ASN A 17 1.32 0.13 11.16
N LEU A 18 1.49 0.98 10.14
CA LEU A 18 0.42 1.84 9.65
C LEU A 18 -0.71 1.01 9.00
N ALA A 19 -0.36 0.04 8.14
CA ALA A 19 -1.35 -0.84 7.54
C ALA A 19 -2.17 -1.60 8.61
N LEU A 20 -1.49 -2.14 9.64
CA LEU A 20 -2.14 -2.81 10.77
C LEU A 20 -2.98 -1.85 11.62
N ASN A 21 -2.56 -0.60 11.81
CA ASN A 21 -3.36 0.40 12.52
C ASN A 21 -4.67 0.69 11.78
N ILE A 22 -4.59 0.91 10.47
CA ILE A 22 -5.77 1.18 9.64
C ILE A 22 -6.70 -0.04 9.63
N GLU A 23 -6.14 -1.25 9.53
CA GLU A 23 -6.89 -2.51 9.59
C GLU A 23 -7.61 -2.68 10.93
N SER A 24 -6.95 -2.38 12.04
CA SER A 24 -7.52 -2.51 13.40
C SER A 24 -8.75 -1.63 13.63
N ARG A 25 -8.93 -0.60 12.79
CA ARG A 25 -10.11 0.29 12.78
C ARG A 25 -11.25 -0.24 11.89
N GLY A 26 -11.17 -1.50 11.45
CA GLY A 26 -12.21 -2.19 10.69
C GLY A 26 -12.06 -2.11 9.16
N ASN A 27 -10.97 -1.56 8.65
CA ASN A 27 -10.76 -1.38 7.21
C ASN A 27 -10.04 -2.59 6.58
N THR A 28 -10.39 -2.92 5.34
CA THR A 28 -9.57 -3.79 4.50
C THR A 28 -8.46 -2.96 3.86
N VAL A 29 -7.21 -3.42 3.94
CA VAL A 29 -6.03 -2.63 3.50
C VAL A 29 -5.27 -3.38 2.42
N ALA A 30 -5.10 -2.78 1.24
CA ALA A 30 -4.20 -3.31 0.22
C ALA A 30 -2.75 -3.04 0.63
N ILE A 31 -1.86 -4.03 0.50
CA ILE A 31 -0.45 -3.86 0.84
C ILE A 31 0.45 -4.27 -0.33
N PHE A 32 1.47 -3.45 -0.57
CA PHE A 32 2.47 -3.70 -1.60
C PHE A 32 3.86 -3.30 -1.12
N ASN A 33 4.86 -4.04 -1.56
CA ASN A 33 6.26 -3.70 -1.40
C ASN A 33 7.02 -4.23 -2.61
N ARG A 34 7.95 -3.42 -3.15
CA ARG A 34 8.79 -3.79 -4.30
C ARG A 34 9.46 -5.16 -4.15
N THR A 35 9.94 -5.48 -2.95
CA THR A 35 10.41 -6.82 -2.60
C THR A 35 9.24 -7.65 -2.08
N GLY A 36 8.69 -8.55 -2.90
CA GLY A 36 7.49 -9.32 -2.59
C GLY A 36 7.58 -10.17 -1.31
N SER A 37 8.77 -10.64 -0.94
CA SER A 37 8.98 -11.38 0.31
C SER A 37 8.62 -10.58 1.56
N LYS A 38 8.73 -9.23 1.55
CA LYS A 38 8.30 -8.40 2.67
C LYS A 38 6.78 -8.38 2.80
N THR A 39 6.05 -8.26 1.69
CA THR A 39 4.58 -8.37 1.69
C THR A 39 4.15 -9.73 2.22
N LYS A 40 4.79 -10.80 1.72
CA LYS A 40 4.52 -12.17 2.15
C LYS A 40 4.71 -12.35 3.66
N ALA A 41 5.84 -11.89 4.20
CA ALA A 41 6.14 -11.95 5.63
C ALA A 41 5.07 -11.24 6.48
N VAL A 42 4.59 -10.07 6.06
CA VAL A 42 3.52 -9.35 6.77
C VAL A 42 2.24 -10.18 6.83
N VAL A 43 1.84 -10.84 5.74
CA VAL A 43 0.63 -11.67 5.72
C VAL A 43 0.80 -12.93 6.58
N GLU A 44 1.98 -13.56 6.54
CA GLU A 44 2.29 -14.75 7.34
C GLU A 44 2.35 -14.44 8.85
N GLU A 45 2.87 -13.26 9.23
CA GLU A 45 2.87 -12.77 10.62
C GLU A 45 1.46 -12.41 11.13
N HIS A 46 0.53 -12.13 10.21
CA HIS A 46 -0.79 -11.55 10.51
C HIS A 46 -1.93 -12.22 9.71
N PRO A 47 -2.11 -13.56 9.81
CA PRO A 47 -3.05 -14.30 8.98
C PRO A 47 -4.53 -14.01 9.28
N ASP A 48 -4.82 -13.44 10.46
CA ASP A 48 -6.16 -13.06 10.91
C ASP A 48 -6.60 -11.66 10.43
N LYS A 49 -5.70 -10.88 9.82
CA LYS A 49 -5.94 -9.49 9.44
C LYS A 49 -6.50 -9.35 8.03
N LYS A 50 -7.31 -8.32 7.81
CA LYS A 50 -7.92 -7.98 6.51
C LYS A 50 -6.93 -7.28 5.58
N LEU A 51 -5.78 -7.90 5.34
CA LEU A 51 -4.75 -7.42 4.42
C LEU A 51 -4.91 -8.06 3.04
N VAL A 52 -4.86 -7.26 1.99
CA VAL A 52 -4.93 -7.71 0.59
C VAL A 52 -3.53 -7.58 -0.02
N PRO A 53 -2.73 -8.66 -0.09
CA PRO A 53 -1.38 -8.60 -0.62
C PRO A 53 -1.38 -8.46 -2.13
N SER A 54 -0.45 -7.68 -2.65
CA SER A 54 -0.11 -7.63 -4.07
C SER A 54 1.41 -7.73 -4.24
N TYR A 55 1.81 -8.39 -5.34
CA TYR A 55 3.23 -8.65 -5.66
C TYR A 55 3.68 -7.94 -6.95
N LYS A 56 2.73 -7.33 -7.65
CA LYS A 56 2.95 -6.41 -8.77
C LYS A 56 2.19 -5.12 -8.48
N ILE A 57 2.70 -4.00 -8.98
CA ILE A 57 2.13 -2.69 -8.68
C ILE A 57 0.79 -2.49 -9.40
N GLU A 58 0.62 -3.09 -10.56
CA GLU A 58 -0.62 -3.10 -11.34
C GLU A 58 -1.74 -3.83 -10.58
N ASP A 59 -1.42 -4.99 -10.00
CA ASP A 59 -2.36 -5.77 -9.18
C ASP A 59 -2.78 -4.98 -7.93
N PHE A 60 -1.81 -4.29 -7.31
CA PHE A 60 -2.07 -3.42 -6.15
C PHE A 60 -3.05 -2.30 -6.51
N VAL A 61 -2.79 -1.56 -7.60
CA VAL A 61 -3.66 -0.45 -8.02
C VAL A 61 -5.04 -0.93 -8.46
N ALA A 62 -5.14 -2.11 -9.10
CA ALA A 62 -6.41 -2.71 -9.52
C ALA A 62 -7.26 -3.22 -8.34
N SER A 63 -6.61 -3.59 -7.23
CA SER A 63 -7.29 -4.08 -6.02
C SER A 63 -8.09 -3.00 -5.30
N LEU A 64 -7.71 -1.72 -5.45
CA LEU A 64 -8.29 -0.61 -4.71
C LEU A 64 -9.64 -0.14 -5.28
N GLU A 65 -10.50 0.35 -4.39
CA GLU A 65 -11.69 1.11 -4.75
C GLU A 65 -11.31 2.51 -5.29
N LYS A 66 -12.09 3.05 -6.23
CA LYS A 66 -11.93 4.42 -6.74
C LYS A 66 -12.83 5.40 -5.95
N PRO A 67 -12.40 6.66 -5.69
CA PRO A 67 -11.06 7.18 -5.92
C PRO A 67 -10.03 6.54 -4.99
N ARG A 68 -8.90 6.11 -5.55
CA ARG A 68 -7.89 5.33 -4.84
C ARG A 68 -7.17 6.21 -3.82
N ARG A 69 -6.89 5.66 -2.64
CA ARG A 69 -6.11 6.33 -1.59
C ARG A 69 -4.88 5.49 -1.30
N ILE A 70 -3.70 5.96 -1.69
CA ILE A 70 -2.45 5.22 -1.57
C ILE A 70 -1.51 5.99 -0.65
N ILE A 71 -1.16 5.39 0.49
CA ILE A 71 -0.14 5.91 1.39
C ILE A 71 1.20 5.29 1.02
N MET A 72 2.21 6.13 0.80
CA MET A 72 3.57 5.73 0.53
C MET A 72 4.42 5.87 1.80
N MET A 73 4.93 4.75 2.29
CA MET A 73 5.81 4.64 3.45
C MET A 73 7.18 4.09 3.01
N VAL A 74 7.84 4.85 2.13
CA VAL A 74 9.12 4.47 1.51
C VAL A 74 10.24 5.42 1.93
N LYS A 75 11.48 5.09 1.54
CA LYS A 75 12.64 5.95 1.82
C LYS A 75 12.45 7.29 1.09
N ALA A 76 12.54 8.38 1.85
CA ALA A 76 12.43 9.75 1.34
C ALA A 76 13.45 10.05 0.22
N GLY A 77 13.09 11.03 -0.62
CA GLY A 77 13.84 11.40 -1.82
C GLY A 77 13.61 10.40 -2.96
N ALA A 78 14.69 9.90 -3.57
CA ALA A 78 14.64 9.09 -4.78
C ALA A 78 13.77 7.82 -4.69
N GLY A 79 13.54 7.29 -3.48
CA GLY A 79 12.63 6.16 -3.27
C GLY A 79 11.17 6.53 -3.50
N THR A 80 10.75 7.68 -2.98
CA THR A 80 9.42 8.27 -3.18
C THR A 80 9.19 8.58 -4.67
N ASP A 81 10.14 9.26 -5.32
CA ASP A 81 10.02 9.63 -6.75
C ASP A 81 9.86 8.41 -7.66
N ALA A 82 10.62 7.34 -7.39
CA ALA A 82 10.54 6.10 -8.16
C ALA A 82 9.15 5.46 -8.06
N VAL A 83 8.58 5.40 -6.86
CA VAL A 83 7.24 4.84 -6.64
C VAL A 83 6.16 5.69 -7.30
N ILE A 84 6.26 7.03 -7.21
CA ILE A 84 5.33 7.92 -7.91
C ILE A 84 5.37 7.65 -9.42
N LYS A 85 6.56 7.51 -10.00
CA LYS A 85 6.72 7.25 -11.44
C LYS A 85 6.11 5.92 -11.86
N GLU A 86 6.19 4.88 -11.03
CA GLU A 86 5.55 3.58 -11.28
C GLU A 86 4.03 3.65 -11.13
N LEU A 87 3.51 4.41 -10.15
CA LEU A 87 2.07 4.53 -9.89
C LEU A 87 1.37 5.42 -10.91
N LEU A 88 1.97 6.55 -11.29
CA LEU A 88 1.35 7.58 -12.11
C LEU A 88 0.62 7.08 -13.38
N PRO A 89 1.19 6.17 -14.20
CA PRO A 89 0.48 5.66 -15.38
C PRO A 89 -0.72 4.75 -15.08
N LEU A 90 -0.89 4.31 -13.83
CA LEU A 90 -1.94 3.39 -13.39
C LEU A 90 -3.09 4.11 -12.66
N LEU A 91 -2.92 5.39 -12.35
CA LEU A 91 -3.89 6.18 -11.59
C LEU A 91 -4.88 6.88 -12.51
N ASP A 92 -6.08 7.11 -11.97
CA ASP A 92 -7.12 7.90 -12.61
C ASP A 92 -7.21 9.30 -11.98
N LYS A 93 -7.81 10.24 -12.71
CA LYS A 93 -8.10 11.57 -12.18
C LYS A 93 -8.96 11.47 -10.92
N GLY A 94 -8.51 12.08 -9.83
CA GLY A 94 -9.18 12.06 -8.52
C GLY A 94 -8.61 11.04 -7.54
N ASP A 95 -7.71 10.16 -7.98
CA ASP A 95 -6.93 9.33 -7.06
C ASP A 95 -5.98 10.20 -6.21
N VAL A 96 -5.71 9.74 -5.00
CA VAL A 96 -4.94 10.47 -3.98
C VAL A 96 -3.71 9.65 -3.59
N LEU A 97 -2.54 10.25 -3.80
CA LEU A 97 -1.27 9.79 -3.25
C LEU A 97 -0.95 10.58 -1.97
N ILE A 98 -0.53 9.88 -0.92
CA ILE A 98 -0.18 10.44 0.38
C ILE A 98 1.26 10.01 0.68
N ASP A 99 2.19 10.96 0.71
CA ASP A 99 3.55 10.70 1.20
C ASP A 99 3.54 10.73 2.74
N GLY A 100 3.79 9.58 3.36
CA GLY A 100 3.93 9.43 4.81
C GLY A 100 5.38 9.25 5.26
N GLY A 101 6.34 9.42 4.34
CA GLY A 101 7.76 9.45 4.67
C GLY A 101 8.14 10.67 5.50
N ASN A 102 9.32 10.60 6.13
CA ASN A 102 9.95 11.78 6.74
C ASN A 102 10.73 12.52 5.66
N THR A 103 10.02 13.34 4.89
CA THR A 103 10.55 14.12 3.76
C THR A 103 11.14 15.45 4.23
#